data_AF-A0A366DK77-F1
#
_entry.id   AF-A0A366DK77-F1
#
_cell.length_a   1.000
_cell.length_b   1.000
_cell.length_c   1.000
_cell.angle_alpha   90.00
_cell.angle_beta   90.00
_cell.angle_gamma   90.00
#
_symmetry.space_group_name_H-M   'P 1'
#
loop_
_entity.id
_entity.type
_entity.pdbx_description
1 polymer ?
#
loop_
_entity_poly.entity_id
_entity_poly.type
_entity_poly.pdbx_seq_one_letter_code
_entity_poly.pdbx_strand_id
1 'polypeptide(L)'
;MSHGNLPPPSAPTIRFLLIPVLGAKTEHKGAIGKGENIRAVLMLMIGRMFDEPFERVNVLYEGEYRDMFVGETSAINGRHIRNIRATEIYRNNVLSNEPWRDPESLPAVSGPAILFPDYQVWK
;
A
#
# COMPACT_ATOMS: atom_id res chain seq x y z
N MET A 1 -39.49 26.60 -13.45
CA MET A 1 -38.77 25.32 -13.41
C MET A 1 -37.38 25.61 -12.87
N SER A 2 -37.13 25.30 -11.59
CA SER A 2 -35.81 25.49 -10.97
C SER A 2 -34.90 24.34 -11.39
N HIS A 3 -33.87 24.64 -12.17
CA HIS A 3 -32.78 23.70 -12.41
C HIS A 3 -32.10 23.40 -11.07
N GLY A 4 -32.33 22.20 -10.54
CA GLY A 4 -31.60 21.71 -9.37
C GLY A 4 -30.12 21.63 -9.73
N ASN A 5 -29.32 22.50 -9.13
CA ASN A 5 -27.86 22.36 -9.17
C ASN A 5 -27.52 21.05 -8.45
N LEU A 6 -27.18 20.02 -9.22
CA LEU A 6 -26.53 18.85 -8.65
C LEU A 6 -25.24 19.34 -7.97
N PRO A 7 -24.96 18.91 -6.73
CA PRO A 7 -23.70 19.25 -6.09
C PRO A 7 -22.55 18.81 -7.00
N PRO A 8 -21.46 19.60 -7.09
CA PRO A 8 -20.31 19.22 -7.89
C PRO A 8 -19.85 17.82 -7.45
N PRO A 9 -19.43 16.95 -8.40
CA PRO A 9 -18.92 15.64 -8.06
C PRO A 9 -17.80 15.78 -7.02
N SER A 10 -17.89 15.01 -5.94
CA SER A 10 -16.88 14.97 -4.89
C SER A 10 -15.51 14.69 -5.51
N ALA A 11 -14.48 15.40 -5.06
CA ALA A 11 -13.12 15.20 -5.52
C ALA A 11 -12.72 13.72 -5.38
N PRO A 12 -11.97 13.15 -6.35
CA PRO A 12 -11.49 11.78 -6.23
C PRO A 12 -10.68 11.64 -4.95
N THR A 13 -10.98 10.58 -4.17
CA THR A 13 -10.34 10.33 -2.88
C THR A 13 -9.42 9.11 -3.04
N ILE A 14 -8.17 9.24 -2.63
CA ILE A 14 -7.23 8.11 -2.51
C ILE A 14 -7.42 7.48 -1.15
N ARG A 15 -7.59 6.17 -1.15
CA ARG A 15 -7.47 5.34 0.04
C ARG A 15 -6.11 4.63 0.02
N PHE A 16 -5.45 4.59 1.16
CA PHE A 16 -4.26 3.77 1.36
C PHE A 16 -4.23 3.17 2.75
N LEU A 17 -3.60 2.00 2.86
CA LEU A 17 -3.39 1.31 4.13
C LEU A 17 -1.93 1.49 4.54
N LEU A 18 -1.70 2.16 5.67
CA LEU A 18 -0.41 2.15 6.34
C LEU A 18 -0.31 0.89 7.20
N ILE A 19 0.72 0.10 6.97
CA ILE A 19 0.99 -1.15 7.68
C ILE A 19 2.32 -0.96 8.41
N PRO A 20 2.30 -0.47 9.66
CA PRO A 20 3.54 -0.28 10.42
C PRO A 20 4.20 -1.64 10.70
N VAL A 21 5.51 -1.61 10.95
CA VAL A 21 6.30 -2.81 11.31
C VAL A 21 5.67 -3.55 12.50
N LEU A 22 5.26 -2.77 13.52
CA LEU A 22 4.54 -3.23 14.70
C LEU A 22 3.23 -2.44 14.84
N GLY A 23 2.18 -3.13 15.29
CA GLY A 23 0.86 -2.54 15.49
C GLY A 23 -0.12 -2.82 14.35
N ALA A 24 -1.33 -2.28 14.48
CA ALA A 24 -2.40 -2.51 13.53
C ALA A 24 -2.21 -1.70 12.24
N LYS A 25 -2.70 -2.24 11.12
CA LYS A 25 -2.84 -1.46 9.88
C LYS A 25 -3.87 -0.34 10.12
N THR A 26 -3.61 0.84 9.57
CA THR A 26 -4.51 1.99 9.63
C THR A 26 -4.90 2.43 8.23
N GLU A 27 -6.18 2.70 8.02
CA GLU A 27 -6.69 3.25 6.78
C GLU A 27 -6.61 4.78 6.79
N HIS A 28 -6.17 5.34 5.66
CA HIS A 28 -6.09 6.78 5.44
C HIS A 28 -6.81 7.13 4.14
N LYS A 29 -7.44 8.31 4.13
CA LYS A 29 -8.12 8.87 2.96
C LYS A 29 -7.64 10.28 2.71
N GLY A 30 -7.30 10.59 1.46
CA GLY A 30 -6.88 11.92 1.03
C GLY A 30 -7.63 12.35 -0.22
N ALA A 31 -8.10 13.59 -0.27
CA ALA A 31 -8.64 14.15 -1.50
C ALA A 31 -7.50 14.45 -2.49
N ILE A 32 -7.71 14.14 -3.76
CA ILE A 32 -6.84 14.58 -4.86
C ILE A 32 -7.49 15.81 -5.48
N GLY A 33 -6.69 16.84 -5.73
CA GLY A 33 -7.12 17.98 -6.52
C GLY A 33 -7.56 17.57 -7.92
N LYS A 34 -8.56 18.26 -8.46
CA LYS A 34 -9.03 18.01 -9.83
C LYS A 34 -7.90 18.30 -10.83
N GLY A 35 -7.55 17.31 -11.65
CA GLY A 35 -6.50 17.43 -12.67
C GLY A 35 -5.08 17.16 -12.16
N GLU A 36 -4.91 16.80 -10.88
CA GLU A 36 -3.59 16.41 -10.38
C GLU A 36 -3.13 15.06 -10.96
N ASN A 37 -1.82 14.94 -11.13
CA ASN A 37 -1.20 13.68 -11.48
C ASN A 37 -1.21 12.76 -10.26
N ILE A 38 -2.14 11.80 -10.24
CA ILE A 38 -2.33 10.83 -9.14
C ILE A 38 -1.00 10.15 -8.78
N ARG A 39 -0.18 9.75 -9.77
CA ARG A 39 1.12 9.12 -9.51
C ARG A 39 2.05 10.06 -8.75
N ALA A 40 2.12 11.34 -9.12
CA ALA A 40 2.97 12.31 -8.42
C ALA A 40 2.50 12.55 -6.97
N VAL A 41 1.18 12.66 -6.76
CA VAL A 41 0.59 12.78 -5.42
C VAL A 41 0.91 11.55 -4.57
N LEU A 42 0.74 10.36 -5.14
CA LEU A 42 1.06 9.10 -4.47
C LEU A 42 2.53 9.01 -4.10
N MET A 43 3.44 9.35 -5.00
CA MET A 43 4.88 9.35 -4.72
C MET A 43 5.26 10.35 -3.63
N LEU A 44 4.65 11.55 -3.62
CA LEU A 44 4.85 12.53 -2.56
C LEU A 44 4.35 12.01 -1.20
N MET A 45 3.20 11.35 -1.20
CA MET A 45 2.64 10.75 0.02
C MET A 45 3.52 9.62 0.54
N ILE A 46 3.94 8.69 -0.33
CA ILE A 46 4.85 7.60 0.02
C ILE A 46 6.15 8.16 0.59
N GLY A 47 6.78 9.13 -0.08
CA GLY A 47 8.03 9.75 0.38
C GLY A 47 7.94 10.51 1.69
N ARG A 48 6.74 10.87 2.17
CA ARG A 48 6.53 11.44 3.52
C ARG A 48 6.34 10.39 4.61
N MET A 49 6.09 9.16 4.22
CA MET A 49 5.74 8.06 5.13
C MET A 49 6.91 7.08 5.31
N PHE A 50 7.89 7.13 4.41
CA PHE A 50 9.16 6.42 4.52
C PHE A 50 10.29 7.42 4.75
N ASP A 51 11.01 7.27 5.87
CA ASP A 51 12.26 7.99 6.14
C ASP A 51 13.48 7.29 5.49
N GLU A 52 13.23 6.28 4.65
CA GLU A 52 14.20 5.37 4.04
C GLU A 52 13.84 5.07 2.57
N PRO A 53 14.78 4.53 1.78
CA PRO A 53 14.44 3.95 0.48
C PRO A 53 13.33 2.91 0.60
N PHE A 54 12.46 2.89 -0.40
CA PHE A 54 11.36 1.94 -0.48
C PHE A 54 11.36 1.24 -1.83
N GLU A 55 10.94 -0.01 -1.82
CA GLU A 55 10.72 -0.81 -3.02
C GLU A 55 9.22 -0.89 -3.32
N ARG A 56 8.86 -0.97 -4.61
CA ARG A 56 7.50 -1.35 -5.00
C ARG A 56 7.45 -2.85 -5.28
N VAL A 57 6.52 -3.53 -4.62
CA VAL A 57 6.17 -4.93 -4.88
C VAL A 57 4.73 -5.05 -5.38
N ASN A 58 4.51 -6.01 -6.28
CA ASN A 58 3.19 -6.37 -6.76
C ASN A 58 2.60 -7.45 -5.84
N VAL A 59 1.38 -7.24 -5.35
CA VAL A 59 0.72 -8.15 -4.40
C VAL A 59 -0.70 -8.48 -4.84
N LEU A 60 -1.20 -9.62 -4.38
CA LEU A 60 -2.60 -9.99 -4.54
C LEU A 60 -3.36 -9.64 -3.26
N TYR A 61 -4.22 -8.63 -3.33
CA TYR A 61 -5.00 -8.14 -2.21
C TYR A 61 -6.49 -8.17 -2.57
N GLU A 62 -7.30 -8.84 -1.75
CA GLU A 62 -8.75 -9.00 -1.99
C GLU A 62 -9.07 -9.57 -3.40
N GLY A 63 -8.26 -10.53 -3.86
CA GLY A 63 -8.43 -11.21 -5.17
C GLY A 63 -7.87 -10.44 -6.36
N GLU A 64 -7.28 -9.27 -6.12
CA GLU A 64 -6.92 -8.33 -7.16
C GLU A 64 -5.45 -7.90 -7.05
N TYR A 65 -4.77 -7.72 -8.19
CA TYR A 65 -3.39 -7.25 -8.19
C TYR A 65 -3.33 -5.77 -7.81
N ARG A 66 -2.46 -5.44 -6.86
CA ARG A 66 -2.27 -4.07 -6.34
C ARG A 66 -0.79 -3.78 -6.13
N ASP A 67 -0.47 -2.49 -6.02
CA ASP A 67 0.88 -2.04 -5.67
C ASP A 67 0.98 -1.85 -4.16
N MET A 68 2.02 -2.46 -3.58
CA MET A 68 2.44 -2.22 -2.21
C MET A 68 3.87 -1.69 -2.22
N PHE A 69 4.12 -0.64 -1.45
CA PHE A 69 5.44 -0.07 -1.27
C PHE A 69 5.96 -0.50 0.10
N VAL A 70 7.19 -0.99 0.16
CA VAL A 70 7.81 -1.53 1.37
C VAL A 70 9.10 -0.79 1.65
N GLY A 71 9.30 -0.38 2.90
CA GLY A 71 10.56 0.21 3.35
C GLY A 71 11.64 -0.85 3.39
N GLU A 72 12.85 -0.52 2.94
CA GLU A 72 13.94 -1.49 2.81
C GLU A 72 14.55 -1.89 4.16
N THR A 73 14.55 -1.02 5.17
CA THR A 73 15.45 -1.15 6.33
C THR A 73 14.84 -0.75 7.67
N SER A 74 13.75 -1.37 8.10
CA SER A 74 13.33 -1.18 9.49
C SER A 74 14.07 -2.11 10.46
N ALA A 75 15.07 -1.55 11.13
CA ALA A 75 15.68 -2.14 12.31
C ALA A 75 15.14 -1.44 13.57
N ILE A 76 14.46 -2.18 14.44
CA ILE A 76 14.04 -1.68 15.75
C ILE A 76 15.06 -2.21 16.76
N ASN A 77 15.76 -1.30 17.44
CA ASN A 77 16.87 -1.64 18.34
C ASN A 77 17.95 -2.52 17.67
N GLY A 78 18.28 -2.25 16.40
CA GLY A 78 19.28 -3.00 15.64
C GLY A 78 18.83 -4.39 15.16
N ARG A 79 17.56 -4.74 15.31
CA ARG A 79 16.98 -6.01 14.82
C ARG A 79 16.00 -5.76 13.70
N HIS A 80 16.12 -6.50 12.61
CA HIS A 80 15.08 -6.56 11.58
C HIS A 80 13.84 -7.24 12.16
N ILE A 81 12.77 -6.46 12.34
CA ILE A 81 11.51 -6.96 12.85
C ILE A 81 10.62 -7.27 11.65
N ARG A 82 10.12 -8.50 11.57
CA ARG A 82 9.18 -8.91 10.53
C ARG A 82 7.85 -8.16 10.68
N ASN A 83 7.44 -7.45 9.63
CA ASN A 83 6.09 -6.94 9.46
C ASN A 83 5.16 -8.08 9.05
N ILE A 84 4.52 -8.71 10.03
CA ILE A 84 3.68 -9.91 9.83
C ILE A 84 2.59 -9.66 8.78
N ARG A 85 1.89 -8.53 8.86
CA ARG A 85 0.75 -8.21 7.98
C ARG A 85 1.17 -7.92 6.55
N ALA A 86 2.23 -7.13 6.36
CA ALA A 86 2.76 -6.88 5.02
C ALA A 86 3.33 -8.18 4.41
N THR A 87 3.96 -9.02 5.23
CA THR A 87 4.47 -10.33 4.81
C THR A 87 3.35 -11.26 4.36
N GLU A 88 2.24 -11.33 5.10
CA GLU A 88 1.05 -12.11 4.71
C GLU A 88 0.52 -11.67 3.33
N ILE A 89 0.33 -10.36 3.12
CA ILE A 89 -0.13 -9.81 1.84
C ILE A 89 0.85 -10.12 0.71
N TYR A 90 2.15 -9.95 0.96
CA TYR A 90 3.21 -10.24 0.00
C TYR A 90 3.22 -11.72 -0.42
N ARG A 91 3.21 -12.63 0.57
CA ARG A 91 3.24 -14.08 0.35
C ARG A 91 1.97 -14.59 -0.31
N ASN A 92 0.82 -13.96 -0.05
CA ASN A 92 -0.46 -14.33 -0.65
C ASN A 92 -0.40 -14.34 -2.19
N ASN A 93 0.36 -13.43 -2.80
CA ASN A 93 0.56 -13.44 -4.25
C ASN A 93 1.21 -14.74 -4.75
N VAL A 94 2.30 -15.15 -4.10
CA VAL A 94 3.02 -16.38 -4.46
C VAL A 94 2.17 -17.61 -4.18
N LEU A 95 1.57 -17.69 -2.99
CA LEU A 95 0.78 -18.85 -2.56
C LEU A 95 -0.51 -19.03 -3.37
N SER A 96 -1.06 -17.95 -3.95
CA SER A 96 -2.20 -18.06 -4.86
C SER A 96 -1.84 -18.74 -6.18
N ASN A 97 -0.57 -18.65 -6.60
CA ASN A 97 -0.06 -19.30 -7.82
C ASN A 97 0.61 -20.66 -7.53
N GLU A 98 1.22 -20.80 -6.36
CA GLU A 98 1.99 -21.98 -5.93
C GLU A 98 1.55 -22.42 -4.51
N PRO A 99 0.33 -22.97 -4.34
CA PRO A 99 -0.25 -23.26 -3.01
C PRO A 99 0.49 -24.36 -2.23
N TRP A 100 1.36 -25.12 -2.89
CA TRP A 100 2.17 -26.17 -2.26
C TRP A 100 3.46 -25.65 -1.62
N ARG A 101 3.86 -24.39 -1.85
CA ARG A 101 5.06 -23.84 -1.19
C ARG A 101 4.83 -23.67 0.31
N ASP A 102 5.88 -23.94 1.07
CA ASP A 102 5.93 -23.58 2.49
C ASP A 102 5.96 -22.05 2.65
N PRO A 103 4.96 -21.43 3.30
CA PRO A 103 4.94 -19.99 3.52
C PRO A 103 6.19 -19.47 4.24
N GLU A 104 6.77 -20.22 5.16
CA GLU A 104 7.95 -19.78 5.92
C GLU A 104 9.25 -19.82 5.09
N SER A 105 9.26 -20.55 3.97
CA SER A 105 10.37 -20.51 3.02
C SER A 105 10.40 -19.24 2.16
N LEU A 106 9.31 -18.46 2.14
CA LEU A 106 9.21 -17.23 1.35
C LEU A 106 9.84 -16.02 2.07
N PRO A 107 10.38 -15.03 1.33
CA PRO A 107 10.86 -13.78 1.91
C PRO A 107 9.80 -13.11 2.80
N ALA A 108 10.30 -12.32 3.75
CA ALA A 108 9.48 -11.56 4.68
C ALA A 108 9.73 -10.07 4.53
N VAL A 109 8.69 -9.27 4.73
CA VAL A 109 8.79 -7.80 4.75
C VAL A 109 9.24 -7.39 6.15
N SER A 110 10.29 -6.59 6.25
CA SER A 110 10.81 -6.10 7.53
C SER A 110 10.50 -4.61 7.78
N GLY A 111 10.16 -3.84 6.74
CA GLY A 111 9.79 -2.42 6.82
C GLY A 111 8.30 -2.14 7.04
N PRO A 112 7.91 -0.88 7.29
CA PRO A 112 6.53 -0.46 7.10
C PRO A 112 6.14 -0.69 5.64
N ALA A 113 4.84 -0.79 5.40
CA ALA A 113 4.32 -0.92 4.05
C ALA A 113 3.13 0.01 3.82
N ILE A 114 2.98 0.44 2.58
CA ILE A 114 1.81 1.20 2.12
C ILE A 114 1.18 0.43 0.98
N LEU A 115 -0.08 0.07 1.14
CA LEU A 115 -0.88 -0.57 0.10
C LEU A 115 -1.92 0.41 -0.44
N PHE A 116 -2.05 0.47 -1.76
CA PHE A 116 -3.12 1.20 -2.44
C PHE A 116 -4.19 0.22 -2.91
N PRO A 117 -5.25 -0.01 -2.10
CA PRO A 117 -6.21 -1.07 -2.39
C PRO A 117 -7.11 -0.75 -3.59
N ASP A 118 -7.23 0.52 -3.97
CA ASP A 118 -8.12 0.97 -5.05
C ASP A 118 -7.34 1.39 -6.32
N TYR A 119 -6.00 1.31 -6.30
CA TYR A 119 -5.15 1.80 -7.38
C TYR A 119 -3.98 0.87 -7.68
N GLN A 120 -3.65 0.76 -8.97
CA GLN A 120 -2.31 0.38 -9.42
C GLN A 120 -1.61 1.66 -9.86
N VAL A 121 -0.54 2.01 -9.16
CA VAL A 121 0.22 3.24 -9.40
C VAL A 121 0.98 3.14 -10.72
N TRP A 122 1.50 1.95 -11.06
CA TRP A 122 2.22 1.70 -12.31
C TRP A 122 1.45 0.68 -13.17
N LYS A 123 0.66 1.21 -14.11
CA LYS A 123 0.14 0.51 -15.30
C LYS A 123 0.77 1.09 -16.56
#